data_AF-A0A922DGI4-F1
#
_entry.id   AF-A0A922DGI4-F1
#
_cell.length_a   1.000
_cell.length_b   1.000
_cell.length_c   1.000
_cell.angle_alpha   90.00
_cell.angle_beta   90.00
_cell.angle_gamma   90.00
#
_symmetry.space_group_name_H-M   'P 1'
#
loop_
_entity.id
_entity.type
_entity.pdbx_description
1 polymer ?
#
loop_
_entity_poly.entity_id
_entity_poly.type
_entity_poly.pdbx_seq_one_letter_code
_entity_poly.pdbx_strand_id
1 'polypeptide(L)'
;MVYLVMEDNFVHTSACFGGPSVESSPVANFSALQTFPCETKGLRTRRRGRTMISNLKPDSKTLWEQKVEAYSSFGLSEGEIYAAFKRQPMCIALLEKKIKKMMGFFVNKLKMNPSRMSKRPILLLHSLEKWIIPRCSVLQLLMLKALTKEDTSIVYMVKMADKEFMVKCVSKYQTVVLDVVRAHQGKIEFQGSPLHQWRRDCF
;
A
#
# COMPACT_ATOMS: atom_id res chain seq x y z
N MET A 1 1.46 2.23 25.66
CA MET A 1 2.65 2.72 24.93
C MET A 1 3.36 1.48 24.44
N VAL A 2 3.27 1.14 23.15
CA VAL A 2 3.91 -0.07 22.60
C VAL A 2 5.05 0.40 21.72
N TYR A 3 6.28 0.21 22.18
CA TYR A 3 7.47 0.28 21.34
C TYR A 3 7.60 -1.05 20.60
N LEU A 4 7.78 -1.03 19.28
CA LEU A 4 8.25 -2.19 18.53
C LEU A 4 9.72 -1.93 18.15
N VAL A 5 10.57 -2.71 18.78
CA VAL A 5 11.99 -2.87 18.46
C VAL A 5 12.08 -3.56 17.10
N MET A 6 12.88 -3.00 16.18
CA MET A 6 13.31 -3.72 14.98
C MET A 6 14.58 -4.48 15.32
N GLU A 7 14.54 -5.80 15.25
CA GLU A 7 15.76 -6.62 15.16
C GLU A 7 15.65 -7.59 13.97
N ASP A 8 16.82 -7.88 13.44
CA ASP A 8 17.11 -8.43 12.13
C ASP A 8 16.83 -9.95 11.96
N ASN A 9 16.78 -10.33 10.67
CA ASN A 9 17.14 -11.64 10.09
C ASN A 9 16.14 -12.82 10.07
N PHE A 10 15.64 -13.07 8.85
CA PHE A 10 15.68 -14.34 8.08
C PHE A 10 15.38 -15.69 8.76
N VAL A 11 14.25 -16.35 8.40
CA VAL A 11 14.15 -17.83 8.31
C VAL A 11 13.15 -18.27 7.21
N HIS A 12 13.53 -19.35 6.52
CA HIS A 12 12.89 -20.16 5.47
C HIS A 12 11.36 -20.37 5.54
N THR A 13 10.73 -20.52 4.36
CA THR A 13 9.42 -21.18 4.19
C THR A 13 9.57 -22.50 3.43
N SER A 14 9.21 -23.61 4.07
CA SER A 14 8.87 -24.89 3.43
C SER A 14 7.36 -24.94 3.19
N ALA A 15 6.95 -25.32 1.98
CA ALA A 15 5.55 -25.56 1.63
C ALA A 15 5.19 -27.04 1.82
N CYS A 16 4.00 -27.32 2.34
CA CYS A 16 3.30 -28.58 2.11
C CYS A 16 1.88 -28.24 1.61
N PHE A 17 1.57 -28.74 0.43
CA PHE A 17 0.27 -28.69 -0.23
C PHE A 17 -0.71 -29.68 0.40
N GLY A 18 -1.99 -29.34 0.39
CA GLY A 18 -3.09 -30.27 0.63
C GLY A 18 -4.42 -29.55 0.87
N GLY A 19 -5.23 -29.37 -0.18
CA GLY A 19 -6.70 -29.34 -0.04
C GLY A 19 -7.24 -30.79 -0.09
N PRO A 20 -8.58 -31.03 -0.21
CA PRO A 20 -9.65 -30.07 -0.47
C PRO A 20 -11.01 -30.34 0.28
N SER A 21 -12.04 -29.50 -0.01
CA SER A 21 -13.49 -29.86 -0.13
C SER A 21 -14.27 -30.17 1.18
N VAL A 22 -15.55 -29.80 1.46
CA VAL A 22 -16.71 -29.09 0.87
C VAL A 22 -17.58 -28.63 2.09
N GLU A 23 -18.61 -27.82 1.82
CA GLU A 23 -19.97 -27.85 2.41
C GLU A 23 -20.50 -26.62 3.20
N SER A 24 -21.50 -26.00 2.54
CA SER A 24 -22.77 -25.45 3.05
C SER A 24 -22.79 -24.35 4.14
N SER A 25 -23.15 -23.15 3.65
CA SER A 25 -24.03 -22.12 4.26
C SER A 25 -25.05 -22.65 5.30
N PRO A 26 -25.47 -21.87 6.33
CA PRO A 26 -26.21 -20.62 6.10
C PRO A 26 -25.92 -19.43 7.03
N VAL A 27 -26.08 -18.24 6.43
CA VAL A 27 -26.63 -16.99 6.99
C VAL A 27 -26.62 -16.88 8.53
N ALA A 28 -25.63 -16.15 9.06
CA ALA A 28 -25.68 -15.63 10.43
C ALA A 28 -25.79 -14.10 10.36
N ASN A 29 -26.77 -13.60 11.09
CA ASN A 29 -27.31 -12.25 11.04
C ASN A 29 -26.31 -11.18 11.50
N PHE A 30 -26.42 -10.05 10.82
CA PHE A 30 -25.74 -8.79 11.08
C PHE A 30 -26.43 -8.05 12.23
N SER A 31 -26.33 -8.54 13.47
CA SER A 31 -26.89 -7.86 14.65
C SER A 31 -26.28 -8.35 15.97
N ALA A 32 -24.97 -8.16 16.17
CA ALA A 32 -24.35 -8.28 17.48
C ALA A 32 -22.98 -7.59 17.52
N LEU A 33 -22.92 -6.28 17.28
CA LEU A 33 -21.90 -5.48 17.96
C LEU A 33 -22.53 -5.05 19.28
N GLN A 34 -22.43 -5.92 20.27
CA GLN A 34 -22.63 -5.55 21.67
C GLN A 34 -21.63 -4.45 21.99
N THR A 35 -22.18 -3.26 22.22
CA THR A 35 -21.55 -2.16 22.95
C THR A 35 -20.99 -2.74 24.25
N PHE A 36 -19.67 -2.75 24.43
CA PHE A 36 -19.08 -3.05 25.73
C PHE A 36 -19.40 -1.90 26.69
N PRO A 37 -20.16 -2.11 27.79
CA PRO A 37 -20.28 -1.12 28.85
C PRO A 37 -18.99 -1.18 29.67
N CYS A 38 -18.21 -0.10 29.66
CA CYS A 38 -17.12 0.08 30.61
C CYS A 38 -17.73 0.46 31.97
N GLU A 39 -18.12 -0.54 32.77
CA GLU A 39 -18.49 -0.33 34.16
C GLU A 39 -17.23 -0.18 35.03
N THR A 40 -16.83 1.05 35.32
CA THR A 40 -15.90 1.32 36.42
C THR A 40 -16.70 1.49 37.71
N LYS A 41 -16.63 0.49 38.58
CA LYS A 41 -17.17 0.54 39.94
C LYS A 41 -16.48 1.67 40.72
N GLY A 42 -17.30 2.54 41.28
CA GLY A 42 -16.87 3.81 41.87
C GLY A 42 -16.05 3.69 43.15
N LEU A 43 -15.05 4.57 43.27
CA LEU A 43 -14.57 5.07 44.55
C LEU A 43 -14.93 6.57 44.66
N ARG A 44 -15.75 6.91 45.66
CA ARG A 44 -15.98 8.29 46.10
C ARG A 44 -14.86 8.70 47.07
N THR A 45 -14.21 9.82 46.81
CA THR A 45 -14.37 11.09 47.55
C THR A 45 -13.21 12.05 47.25
N ARG A 46 -13.53 13.26 46.77
CA ARG A 46 -13.36 14.55 47.48
C ARG A 46 -13.63 15.69 46.50
N ARG A 47 -14.68 16.47 46.76
CA ARG A 47 -15.00 17.71 46.04
C ARG A 47 -13.83 18.71 46.20
N ARG A 48 -13.14 19.04 45.12
CA ARG A 48 -12.41 20.31 44.93
C ARG A 48 -12.42 20.67 43.44
N GLY A 49 -12.85 21.90 43.16
CA GLY A 49 -12.67 22.55 41.85
C GLY A 49 -13.64 22.10 40.78
N ARG A 50 -14.71 22.87 40.57
CA ARG A 50 -15.44 22.89 39.31
C ARG A 50 -14.53 23.57 38.28
N THR A 51 -13.58 22.84 37.71
CA THR A 51 -12.83 23.33 36.55
C THR A 51 -13.77 23.27 35.37
N MET A 52 -14.13 24.44 34.83
CA MET A 52 -14.82 24.54 33.55
C MET A 52 -14.00 23.75 32.53
N ILE A 53 -14.55 22.69 31.97
CA ILE A 53 -13.98 22.06 30.77
C ILE A 53 -14.25 23.05 29.64
N SER A 54 -13.39 24.06 29.52
CA SER A 54 -13.43 25.03 28.45
C SER A 54 -13.13 24.32 27.14
N ASN A 55 -14.15 24.22 26.28
CA ASN A 55 -14.04 24.17 24.83
C ASN A 55 -13.02 23.18 24.25
N LEU A 56 -13.33 21.89 24.34
CA LEU A 56 -12.85 20.97 23.29
C LEU A 56 -13.60 21.34 22.02
N LYS A 57 -12.92 21.99 21.06
CA LYS A 57 -13.43 22.12 19.69
C LYS A 57 -13.75 20.70 19.17
N PRO A 58 -15.00 20.40 18.79
CA PRO A 58 -15.36 19.08 18.30
C PRO A 58 -15.14 19.02 16.78
N ASP A 59 -13.98 19.45 16.24
CA ASP A 59 -13.84 19.58 14.78
C ASP A 59 -12.46 19.16 14.22
N SER A 60 -11.61 18.48 15.00
CA SER A 60 -10.43 17.84 14.40
C SER A 60 -10.79 16.41 14.00
N LYS A 61 -10.91 16.16 12.70
CA LYS A 61 -11.02 14.79 12.15
C LYS A 61 -9.98 13.88 12.81
N THR A 62 -10.40 12.67 13.19
CA THR A 62 -9.46 11.69 13.73
C THR A 62 -8.41 11.33 12.68
N LEU A 63 -7.20 10.92 13.10
CA LEU A 63 -6.17 10.45 12.18
C LEU A 63 -6.68 9.30 11.28
N TRP A 64 -7.61 8.51 11.82
CA TRP A 64 -8.30 7.45 11.08
C TRP A 64 -9.22 8.02 9.98
N GLU A 65 -10.10 8.94 10.30
CA GLU A 65 -10.99 9.60 9.31
C GLU A 65 -10.19 10.26 8.20
N GLN A 66 -9.09 10.95 8.52
CA GLN A 66 -8.21 11.56 7.52
C GLN A 66 -7.62 10.53 6.56
N LYS A 67 -7.24 9.35 7.07
CA LYS A 67 -6.71 8.26 6.24
C LYS A 67 -7.79 7.66 5.36
N VAL A 68 -8.96 7.37 5.93
CA VAL A 68 -10.10 6.82 5.18
C VAL A 68 -10.46 7.78 4.06
N GLU A 69 -10.63 9.07 4.36
CA GLU A 69 -10.90 10.11 3.38
C GLU A 69 -9.82 10.18 2.29
N ALA A 70 -8.55 10.06 2.65
CA ALA A 70 -7.45 10.06 1.69
C ALA A 70 -7.46 8.86 0.74
N TYR A 71 -7.98 7.69 1.14
CA TYR A 71 -8.17 6.57 0.22
C TYR A 71 -9.49 6.69 -0.55
N SER A 72 -10.56 7.13 0.10
CA SER A 72 -11.88 7.33 -0.50
C SER A 72 -11.85 8.38 -1.62
N SER A 73 -10.97 9.38 -1.53
CA SER A 73 -10.77 10.36 -2.62
C SER A 73 -10.26 9.74 -3.92
N PHE A 74 -9.75 8.50 -3.89
CA PHE A 74 -9.35 7.73 -5.06
C PHE A 74 -10.39 6.67 -5.47
N GLY A 75 -11.61 6.73 -4.92
CA GLY A 75 -12.71 5.82 -5.27
C GLY A 75 -12.64 4.45 -4.62
N LEU A 76 -11.91 4.30 -3.50
CA LEU A 76 -11.91 3.09 -2.70
C LEU A 76 -13.09 3.07 -1.73
N SER A 77 -13.72 1.92 -1.59
CA SER A 77 -14.72 1.67 -0.56
C SER A 77 -14.08 1.48 0.82
N GLU A 78 -14.81 1.77 1.89
CA GLU A 78 -14.33 1.53 3.26
C GLU A 78 -13.94 0.07 3.51
N GLY A 79 -14.69 -0.88 2.92
CA GLY A 79 -14.38 -2.31 3.01
C GLY A 79 -13.01 -2.66 2.39
N GLU A 80 -12.67 -2.06 1.25
CA GLU A 80 -11.36 -2.25 0.61
C GLU A 80 -10.23 -1.61 1.41
N ILE A 81 -10.48 -0.44 2.00
CA ILE A 81 -9.53 0.25 2.87
C ILE A 81 -9.23 -0.61 4.11
N TYR A 82 -10.28 -1.12 4.76
CA TYR A 82 -10.14 -2.01 5.90
C TYR A 82 -9.40 -3.31 5.53
N ALA A 83 -9.74 -3.91 4.38
CA ALA A 83 -9.06 -5.10 3.88
C ALA A 83 -7.56 -4.85 3.59
N ALA A 84 -7.21 -3.66 3.09
CA ALA A 84 -5.82 -3.26 2.87
C ALA A 84 -5.05 -3.15 4.19
N PHE A 85 -5.63 -2.54 5.21
CA PHE A 85 -5.00 -2.43 6.53
C PHE A 85 -4.89 -3.77 7.25
N LYS A 86 -5.90 -4.64 7.12
CA LYS A 86 -5.83 -6.02 7.63
C LYS A 86 -4.70 -6.81 6.98
N ARG A 87 -4.48 -6.62 5.68
CA ARG A 87 -3.37 -7.26 4.94
C ARG A 87 -2.00 -6.69 5.31
N GLN A 88 -1.92 -5.39 5.57
CA GLN A 88 -0.67 -4.74 5.95
C GLN A 88 -0.91 -3.66 7.02
N PRO A 89 -0.84 -4.04 8.32
CA PRO A 89 -1.08 -3.12 9.43
C PRO A 89 -0.10 -1.93 9.44
N MET A 90 1.11 -2.11 8.91
CA MET A 90 2.11 -1.03 8.80
C MET A 90 1.62 0.17 7.99
N CYS A 91 0.65 -0.02 7.09
CA CYS A 91 0.06 1.09 6.33
C CYS A 91 -0.74 2.06 7.21
N ILE A 92 -1.17 1.64 8.41
CA ILE A 92 -1.84 2.49 9.40
C ILE A 92 -0.87 3.55 9.94
N ALA A 93 0.45 3.30 9.94
CA ALA A 93 1.44 4.29 10.39
C ALA A 93 1.78 5.35 9.32
N LEU A 94 1.33 5.21 8.07
CA LEU A 94 1.71 6.10 6.97
C LEU A 94 1.08 7.49 7.08
N LEU A 95 1.85 8.54 6.81
CA LEU A 95 1.31 9.89 6.71
C LEU A 95 0.33 10.03 5.54
N GLU A 96 -0.75 10.80 5.74
CA GLU A 96 -1.77 11.09 4.72
C GLU A 96 -1.15 11.62 3.43
N LYS A 97 -0.20 12.56 3.55
CA LYS A 97 0.54 13.13 2.42
C LYS A 97 1.25 12.05 1.58
N LYS A 98 1.83 11.04 2.24
CA LYS A 98 2.50 9.92 1.55
C LYS A 98 1.48 9.05 0.82
N ILE A 99 0.35 8.75 1.44
CA ILE A 99 -0.74 7.98 0.82
C ILE A 99 -1.24 8.70 -0.44
N LYS A 100 -1.59 9.98 -0.34
CA LYS A 100 -2.07 10.78 -1.47
C LYS A 100 -1.05 10.87 -2.61
N LYS A 101 0.23 11.09 -2.29
CA LYS A 101 1.31 11.15 -3.29
C LYS A 101 1.48 9.82 -4.02
N MET A 102 1.46 8.71 -3.28
CA MET A 102 1.61 7.36 -3.82
C MET A 102 0.42 6.96 -4.66
N MET A 103 -0.80 7.08 -4.12
CA MET A 103 -2.04 6.77 -4.84
C MET A 103 -2.17 7.65 -6.08
N GLY A 104 -1.85 8.95 -5.99
CA GLY A 104 -1.81 9.85 -7.13
C GLY A 104 -0.85 9.39 -8.23
N PHE A 105 0.33 8.88 -7.88
CA PHE A 105 1.24 8.32 -8.87
C PHE A 105 0.66 7.07 -9.55
N PHE A 106 0.20 6.08 -8.79
CA PHE A 106 -0.31 4.83 -9.35
C PHE A 106 -1.61 5.02 -10.17
N VAL A 107 -2.55 5.80 -9.65
CA VAL A 107 -3.85 6.00 -10.29
C VAL A 107 -3.74 7.00 -11.44
N ASN A 108 -3.02 8.12 -11.26
CA ASN A 108 -3.01 9.17 -12.29
C ASN A 108 -1.93 8.96 -13.35
N LYS A 109 -0.71 8.57 -12.95
CA LYS A 109 0.45 8.42 -13.88
C LYS A 109 0.54 7.01 -14.47
N LEU A 110 0.27 5.97 -13.68
CA LEU A 110 0.28 4.58 -14.14
C LEU A 110 -1.09 4.06 -14.59
N LYS A 111 -2.15 4.86 -14.41
CA LYS A 111 -3.54 4.50 -14.79
C LYS A 111 -4.00 3.17 -14.19
N MET A 112 -3.52 2.83 -12.99
CA MET A 112 -3.86 1.59 -12.32
C MET A 112 -5.16 1.71 -11.54
N ASN A 113 -5.95 0.64 -11.54
CA ASN A 113 -7.22 0.60 -10.81
C ASN A 113 -6.96 0.67 -9.27
N PRO A 114 -7.58 1.63 -8.55
CA PRO A 114 -7.46 1.77 -7.09
C PRO A 114 -7.76 0.49 -6.31
N SER A 115 -8.81 -0.25 -6.70
CA SER A 115 -9.20 -1.53 -6.08
C SER A 115 -8.10 -2.60 -6.20
N ARG A 116 -7.36 -2.58 -7.31
CA ARG A 116 -6.22 -3.50 -7.49
C ARG A 116 -5.02 -3.12 -6.64
N MET A 117 -4.85 -1.81 -6.40
CA MET A 117 -3.84 -1.25 -5.51
C MET A 117 -4.12 -1.57 -4.04
N SER A 118 -5.37 -1.46 -3.58
CA SER A 118 -5.75 -1.75 -2.19
C SER A 118 -5.47 -3.21 -1.79
N LYS A 119 -5.52 -4.14 -2.75
CA LYS A 119 -5.12 -5.54 -2.55
C LYS A 119 -3.61 -5.73 -2.29
N ARG A 120 -2.77 -4.74 -2.62
CA ARG A 120 -1.30 -4.79 -2.55
C ARG A 120 -0.73 -3.58 -1.76
N PRO A 121 -1.13 -3.41 -0.50
CA PRO A 121 -0.78 -2.25 0.32
C PRO A 121 0.73 -2.11 0.59
N ILE A 122 1.49 -3.20 0.45
CA ILE A 122 2.96 -3.21 0.58
C ILE A 122 3.64 -2.19 -0.34
N LEU A 123 3.05 -1.88 -1.50
CA LEU A 123 3.59 -0.87 -2.42
C LEU A 123 3.70 0.51 -1.76
N LEU A 124 2.81 0.83 -0.82
CA LEU A 124 2.78 2.10 -0.10
C LEU A 124 3.88 2.25 0.94
N LEU A 125 4.55 1.15 1.31
CA LEU A 125 5.65 1.18 2.27
C LEU A 125 6.96 1.66 1.64
N HIS A 126 7.16 1.40 0.34
CA HIS A 126 8.35 1.85 -0.38
C HIS A 126 8.44 3.38 -0.53
N SER A 127 9.62 3.87 -0.88
CA SER A 127 9.85 5.29 -1.19
C SER A 127 9.47 5.57 -2.66
N LEU A 128 8.58 6.53 -2.89
CA LEU A 128 8.16 6.87 -4.26
C LEU A 128 9.35 7.30 -5.14
N GLU A 129 10.12 8.26 -4.63
CA GLU A 129 11.20 8.92 -5.38
C GLU A 129 12.43 8.04 -5.55
N LYS A 130 12.80 7.29 -4.51
CA LYS A 130 14.01 6.47 -4.54
C LYS A 130 13.78 5.07 -5.11
N TRP A 131 12.57 4.52 -4.97
CA TRP A 131 12.33 3.11 -5.29
C TRP A 131 11.43 2.94 -6.50
N ILE A 132 10.30 3.65 -6.55
CA ILE A 132 9.24 3.36 -7.51
C ILE A 132 9.45 4.10 -8.82
N ILE A 133 9.70 5.41 -8.76
CA ILE A 133 9.92 6.23 -9.96
C ILE A 133 11.09 5.67 -10.81
N PRO A 134 12.29 5.37 -10.25
CA PRO A 134 13.40 4.88 -11.06
C PRO A 134 13.11 3.53 -11.72
N ARG A 135 12.43 2.61 -11.00
CA ARG A 135 12.01 1.32 -11.57
C ARG A 135 10.98 1.49 -12.67
N CYS A 136 9.99 2.36 -12.47
CA CYS A 136 8.99 2.65 -13.50
C CYS A 136 9.61 3.31 -14.74
N SER A 137 10.59 4.21 -14.57
CA SER A 137 11.33 4.81 -15.70
C SER A 137 12.12 3.77 -16.51
N VAL A 138 12.81 2.85 -15.83
CA VAL A 138 13.50 1.74 -16.51
C VAL A 138 12.52 0.88 -17.30
N LEU A 139 11.42 0.46 -16.67
CA LEU A 139 10.39 -0.35 -17.34
C LEU A 139 9.79 0.39 -18.54
N GLN A 140 9.52 1.69 -18.41
CA GLN A 140 9.02 2.52 -19.50
C GLN A 140 9.97 2.48 -20.71
N LEU A 141 11.28 2.67 -20.49
CA LEU A 141 12.26 2.60 -21.58
C LEU A 141 12.31 1.22 -22.23
N LEU A 142 12.30 0.16 -21.43
CA LEU A 142 12.34 -1.21 -21.94
C LEU A 142 11.08 -1.55 -22.74
N MET A 143 9.92 -1.04 -22.33
CA MET A 143 8.66 -1.23 -23.03
C MET A 143 8.60 -0.45 -24.34
N LEU A 144 9.10 0.79 -24.36
CA LEU A 144 9.20 1.59 -25.59
C LEU A 144 10.10 0.94 -26.64
N LYS A 145 11.07 0.14 -26.21
CA LYS A 145 11.97 -0.62 -27.08
C LYS A 145 11.47 -2.06 -27.36
N ALA A 146 10.27 -2.42 -26.88
CA ALA A 146 9.69 -3.76 -26.99
C ALA A 146 10.61 -4.90 -26.47
N LEU A 147 11.48 -4.60 -25.50
CA LEU A 147 12.46 -5.55 -24.95
C LEU A 147 11.91 -6.38 -23.78
N THR A 148 10.72 -6.03 -23.30
CA THR A 148 10.04 -6.66 -22.17
C THR A 148 8.76 -7.35 -22.66
N LYS A 149 8.42 -8.49 -22.06
CA LYS A 149 7.18 -9.21 -22.37
C LYS A 149 5.98 -8.35 -22.04
N GLU A 150 4.97 -8.41 -22.90
CA GLU A 150 3.75 -7.60 -22.78
C GLU A 150 2.97 -7.83 -21.47
N ASP A 151 3.12 -9.00 -20.84
CA ASP A 151 2.41 -9.41 -19.62
C ASP A 151 3.23 -9.20 -18.33
N THR A 152 4.28 -8.37 -18.39
CA THR A 152 5.17 -8.17 -17.24
C THR A 152 4.49 -7.32 -16.18
N SER A 153 4.18 -7.91 -15.02
CA SER A 153 3.50 -7.20 -13.93
C SER A 153 4.35 -6.11 -13.28
N ILE A 154 3.88 -4.85 -13.34
CA ILE A 154 4.55 -3.71 -12.68
C ILE A 154 4.72 -3.96 -11.20
N VAL A 155 3.67 -4.51 -10.58
CA VAL A 155 3.65 -4.77 -9.15
C VAL A 155 4.79 -5.71 -8.81
N TYR A 156 4.96 -6.78 -9.59
CA TYR A 156 6.05 -7.71 -9.39
C TYR A 156 7.41 -7.01 -9.57
N MET A 157 7.59 -6.25 -10.65
CA MET A 157 8.85 -5.56 -10.93
C MET A 157 9.23 -4.53 -9.86
N VAL A 158 8.26 -3.81 -9.32
CA VAL A 158 8.48 -2.82 -8.24
C VAL A 158 8.74 -3.51 -6.90
N LYS A 159 8.18 -4.70 -6.66
CA LYS A 159 8.40 -5.46 -5.43
C LYS A 159 9.70 -6.27 -5.42
N MET A 160 10.28 -6.56 -6.59
CA MET A 160 11.52 -7.34 -6.67
C MET A 160 12.66 -6.71 -5.85
N ALA A 161 13.52 -7.58 -5.32
CA ALA A 161 14.71 -7.15 -4.62
C ALA A 161 15.62 -6.36 -5.56
N ASP A 162 16.37 -5.41 -5.01
CA ASP A 162 17.20 -4.49 -5.79
C ASP A 162 18.23 -5.23 -6.66
N LYS A 163 18.92 -6.22 -6.08
CA LYS A 163 19.87 -7.08 -6.78
C LYS A 163 19.23 -7.82 -7.96
N GLU A 164 18.03 -8.34 -7.77
CA GLU A 164 17.30 -9.07 -8.80
C GLU A 164 16.85 -8.15 -9.94
N PHE A 165 16.36 -6.95 -9.58
CA PHE A 165 15.98 -5.92 -10.55
C PHE A 165 17.18 -5.48 -11.40
N MET A 166 18.34 -5.27 -10.77
CA MET A 166 19.57 -4.89 -11.47
C MET A 166 19.97 -5.93 -12.52
N VAL A 167 20.00 -7.21 -12.17
CA VAL A 167 20.38 -8.28 -13.11
C VAL A 167 19.36 -8.39 -14.25
N LYS A 168 18.06 -8.43 -13.93
CA LYS A 168 17.01 -8.69 -14.93
C LYS A 168 16.70 -7.51 -15.85
N CYS A 169 16.78 -6.28 -15.35
CA CYS A 169 16.34 -5.08 -16.08
C CYS A 169 17.44 -4.11 -16.44
N VAL A 170 18.51 -4.02 -15.65
CA VAL A 170 19.59 -3.05 -15.90
C VAL A 170 20.72 -3.73 -16.67
N SER A 171 21.42 -4.67 -16.05
CA SER A 171 22.59 -5.32 -16.65
C SER A 171 22.27 -6.05 -17.95
N LYS A 172 21.08 -6.66 -18.04
CA LYS A 172 20.63 -7.35 -19.26
C LYS A 172 20.48 -6.42 -20.48
N TYR A 173 20.10 -5.16 -20.26
CA TYR A 173 19.74 -4.24 -21.34
C TYR A 173 20.66 -3.01 -21.43
N GLN A 174 21.65 -2.88 -20.55
CA GLN A 174 22.55 -1.71 -20.52
C GLN A 174 23.31 -1.49 -21.83
N THR A 175 23.60 -2.55 -22.59
CA THR A 175 24.31 -2.48 -23.87
C THR A 175 23.40 -2.04 -25.02
N VAL A 176 22.10 -2.31 -24.91
CA VAL A 176 21.09 -2.00 -25.93
C VAL A 176 20.43 -0.65 -25.67
N VAL A 177 20.24 -0.31 -24.39
CA VAL A 177 19.60 0.93 -23.95
C VAL A 177 20.48 1.57 -22.87
N LEU A 178 21.43 2.40 -23.31
CA LEU A 178 22.37 3.10 -22.44
C LEU A 178 21.66 3.94 -21.35
N ASP A 179 20.48 4.48 -21.67
CA ASP A 179 19.68 5.28 -20.77
C ASP A 179 19.04 4.48 -19.62
N VAL A 180 19.06 3.14 -19.64
CA VAL A 180 18.52 2.31 -18.54
C VAL A 180 19.28 2.54 -17.24
N VAL A 181 20.62 2.68 -17.30
CA VAL A 181 21.43 2.96 -16.11
C VAL A 181 21.11 4.36 -15.56
N ARG A 182 20.93 5.34 -16.45
CA ARG A 182 20.54 6.72 -16.07
C ARG A 182 19.14 6.75 -15.45
N ALA A 183 18.19 5.99 -16.00
CA ALA A 183 16.85 5.87 -15.45
C ALA A 183 16.84 5.23 -14.06
N HIS A 184 17.61 4.16 -13.84
CA HIS A 184 17.73 3.54 -12.51
C HIS A 184 18.33 4.52 -11.48
N GLN A 185 19.26 5.38 -11.88
CA GLN A 185 19.81 6.41 -11.01
C GLN A 185 18.83 7.57 -10.71
N GLY A 186 17.62 7.55 -11.29
CA GLY A 186 16.63 8.61 -11.13
C GLY A 186 16.94 9.87 -11.94
N LYS A 187 17.86 9.80 -12.92
CA LYS A 187 18.22 10.94 -13.79
C LYS A 187 17.25 11.14 -14.96
N ILE A 188 16.26 10.26 -15.09
CA ILE A 188 15.23 10.31 -16.14
C ILE A 188 13.86 10.34 -15.46
N GLU A 189 13.11 11.38 -15.76
CA GLU A 189 11.75 11.55 -15.27
C GLU A 189 10.78 10.57 -15.93
N PHE A 190 9.88 10.01 -15.13
CA PHE A 190 8.83 9.12 -15.60
C PHE A 190 7.73 9.93 -16.29
N GLN A 191 7.59 9.77 -17.62
CA GLN A 191 6.66 10.55 -18.44
C GLN A 191 5.22 10.00 -18.44
N GLY A 192 4.97 8.88 -17.75
CA GLY A 192 3.65 8.25 -17.66
C GLY A 192 3.54 6.92 -18.42
N SER A 193 2.47 6.18 -18.16
CA SER A 193 2.23 4.89 -18.81
C SER A 193 1.99 5.04 -20.32
N PRO A 194 2.76 4.39 -21.23
CA PRO A 194 2.30 4.15 -22.59
C PRO A 194 0.98 3.37 -22.56
N LEU A 195 -0.07 3.97 -23.12
CA LEU A 195 -1.48 3.87 -22.71
C LEU A 195 -2.19 2.50 -22.87
N HIS A 196 -1.51 1.41 -23.24
CA HIS A 196 -2.18 0.13 -23.53
C HIS A 196 -1.63 -1.10 -22.78
N GLN A 197 -0.36 -1.11 -22.36
CA GLN A 197 0.26 -2.37 -21.90
C GLN A 197 0.01 -2.68 -20.41
N TRP A 198 -0.02 -1.66 -19.57
CA TRP A 198 -0.05 -1.79 -18.10
C TRP A 198 -1.38 -2.30 -17.54
N ARG A 199 -2.43 -2.43 -18.38
CA ARG A 199 -3.74 -2.95 -17.97
C ARG A 199 -3.74 -4.47 -17.78
N ARG A 200 -2.81 -5.20 -18.43
CA ARG A 200 -2.82 -6.66 -18.56
C ARG A 200 -2.05 -7.42 -17.48
N ASP A 201 -1.93 -6.89 -16.28
CA ASP A 201 -1.56 -7.71 -15.12
C ASP A 201 -2.75 -8.68 -14.85
N CYS A 202 -2.78 -9.80 -15.56
CA CYS A 202 -3.75 -10.89 -15.42
C CYS A 202 -3.40 -11.76 -14.20
N PHE A 203 -4.45 -12.16 -13.48
CA PHE A 203 -4.53 -13.09 -12.34
C PHE A 203 -4.00 -12.59 -10.98
#